data_AF-F9H992-F1
#
_entry.id   AF-F9H992-F1
#
_cell.length_a   1.000
_cell.length_b   1.000
_cell.length_c   1.000
_cell.angle_alpha   90.00
_cell.angle_beta   90.00
_cell.angle_gamma   90.00
#
_symmetry.space_group_name_H-M   'P 1'
#
loop_
_entity.id
_entity.type
_entity.pdbx_description
1 polymer ?
#
loop_
_entity_poly.entity_id
_entity_poly.type
_entity_poly.pdbx_seq_one_letter_code
_entity_poly.pdbx_strand_id
1 'polypeptide(L)'
;MGLLHYFKRAVETLNKIGQKTRDFQKQPIVLMVEWKYYIQKDYETAKQKYEEAKMMARMFGNEQLIVSLDNEWSEDLERYC
;
A
#
# COMPACT_ATOMS: atom_id res chain seq x y z
N MET A 1 -16.71 12.05 -13.13
CA MET A 1 -15.91 11.56 -11.98
C MET A 1 -14.56 11.10 -12.51
N GLY A 2 -13.44 11.61 -11.97
CA GLY A 2 -12.08 11.30 -12.46
C GLY A 2 -11.48 10.03 -11.86
N LEU A 3 -10.36 9.54 -12.43
CA LEU A 3 -9.67 8.31 -12.01
C LEU A 3 -9.31 8.28 -10.51
N LEU A 4 -8.91 9.41 -9.94
CA LEU A 4 -8.60 9.55 -8.51
C LEU A 4 -9.82 9.26 -7.61
N HIS A 5 -11.03 9.62 -8.05
CA HIS A 5 -12.25 9.34 -7.29
C HIS A 5 -12.49 7.83 -7.18
N TYR A 6 -12.36 7.11 -8.30
CA TYR A 6 -12.54 5.66 -8.32
C TYR A 6 -11.47 4.93 -7.51
N PHE A 7 -10.22 5.41 -7.59
CA PHE A 7 -9.12 4.89 -6.78
C PHE A 7 -9.42 5.00 -5.27
N LYS A 8 -9.75 6.21 -4.79
CA LYS A 8 -10.11 6.42 -3.37
C LYS A 8 -11.28 5.55 -2.94
N ARG A 9 -12.32 5.45 -3.77
CA ARG A 9 -13.48 4.60 -3.49
C ARG A 9 -13.09 3.11 -3.38
N ALA A 10 -12.18 2.62 -4.23
CA ALA A 10 -11.69 1.25 -4.16
C ALA A 10 -10.93 0.99 -2.85
N VAL A 11 -9.98 1.86 -2.49
CA VAL A 11 -9.21 1.78 -1.24
C VAL A 11 -10.12 1.80 -0.01
N GLU A 12 -11.06 2.75 0.05
CA GLU A 12 -12.04 2.84 1.14
C GLU A 12 -12.90 1.58 1.25
N THR A 13 -13.27 0.98 0.12
CA THR A 13 -14.07 -0.25 0.09
C THR A 13 -13.27 -1.44 0.61
N LEU A 14 -12.01 -1.59 0.18
CA LEU A 14 -11.11 -2.65 0.67
C LEU A 14 -10.88 -2.53 2.18
N ASN A 15 -10.63 -1.32 2.68
CA ASN A 15 -10.47 -1.05 4.11
C ASN A 15 -11.74 -1.42 4.89
N LYS A 16 -12.93 -1.06 4.39
CA LYS A 16 -14.22 -1.44 4.99
C LYS A 16 -14.43 -2.96 5.01
N ILE A 17 -14.03 -3.66 3.96
CA ILE A 17 -14.10 -5.13 3.91
C ILE A 17 -13.22 -5.71 5.01
N GLY A 18 -11.94 -5.32 5.08
CA GLY A 18 -11.01 -5.82 6.10
C GLY A 18 -11.49 -5.55 7.54
N GLN A 19 -12.07 -4.37 7.79
CA GLN A 19 -12.69 -4.05 9.08
C GLN A 19 -13.89 -4.96 9.40
N LYS A 20 -14.77 -5.20 8.44
CA LYS A 20 -15.97 -6.03 8.64
C LYS A 20 -15.66 -7.51 8.82
N THR A 21 -14.68 -8.02 8.08
CA THR A 21 -14.25 -9.42 8.17
C THR A 21 -13.27 -9.65 9.31
N ARG A 22 -12.72 -8.57 9.90
CA ARG A 22 -11.56 -8.61 10.81
C ARG A 22 -10.34 -9.28 10.18
N ASP A 23 -10.25 -9.22 8.86
CA ASP A 23 -9.10 -9.71 8.09
C ASP A 23 -8.24 -8.52 7.67
N PHE A 24 -7.12 -8.36 8.37
CA PHE A 24 -6.14 -7.32 8.09
C PHE A 24 -4.92 -7.85 7.33
N GLN A 25 -4.87 -9.14 6.98
CA GLN A 25 -3.71 -9.73 6.30
C GLN A 25 -3.45 -9.11 4.92
N LYS A 26 -4.49 -8.55 4.29
CA LYS A 26 -4.41 -7.87 2.99
C LYS A 26 -4.05 -6.38 3.09
N GLN A 27 -4.04 -5.80 4.29
CA GLN A 27 -3.78 -4.37 4.48
C GLN A 27 -2.42 -3.90 3.94
N PRO A 28 -1.31 -4.66 4.05
CA PRO A 28 -0.03 -4.27 3.43
C PRO A 28 -0.14 -4.09 1.91
N ILE A 29 -0.98 -4.88 1.25
CA ILE A 29 -1.18 -4.81 -0.21
C ILE A 29 -2.03 -3.58 -0.56
N VAL A 30 -3.03 -3.23 0.26
CA VAL A 30 -3.81 -1.99 0.07
C VAL A 30 -2.90 -0.77 0.19
N LEU A 31 -2.04 -0.74 1.20
CA LEU A 31 -1.04 0.32 1.41
C LEU A 31 -0.02 0.40 0.26
N MET A 32 0.38 -0.74 -0.30
CA MET A 32 1.21 -0.80 -1.51
C MET A 32 0.55 -0.12 -2.71
N VAL A 33 -0.71 -0.44 -2.97
CA VAL A 33 -1.49 0.17 -4.04
C VAL A 33 -1.64 1.69 -3.81
N GLU A 34 -1.81 2.13 -2.57
CA GLU A 34 -1.81 3.54 -2.20
C GLU A 34 -0.48 4.22 -2.50
N TRP A 35 0.67 3.66 -2.11
CA TRP A 35 1.96 4.29 -2.41
C TRP A 35 2.19 4.41 -3.91
N LYS A 36 1.83 3.39 -4.70
CA LYS A 36 2.03 3.39 -6.15
C LYS A 36 1.25 4.52 -6.82
N TYR A 37 0.09 4.87 -6.25
CA TYR A 37 -0.68 6.02 -6.71
C TYR A 37 -0.02 7.36 -6.35
N TYR A 38 0.59 7.46 -5.17
CA TYR A 38 1.17 8.69 -4.65
C TYR A 38 2.62 8.93 -5.10
N ILE A 39 3.37 7.92 -5.54
CA ILE A 39 4.83 8.03 -5.72
C ILE A 39 5.28 9.20 -6.63
N GLN A 40 4.49 9.52 -7.66
CA GLN A 40 4.74 10.66 -8.57
C GLN A 40 4.06 11.97 -8.16
N LYS A 41 3.15 11.93 -7.18
CA LYS A 41 2.26 13.04 -6.81
C LYS A 41 2.63 13.66 -5.48
N ASP A 42 2.99 12.81 -4.54
CA ASP A 42 3.30 13.13 -3.16
C ASP A 42 4.20 12.02 -2.61
N TYR A 43 5.51 12.21 -2.78
CA TYR A 43 6.53 11.24 -2.40
C TYR A 43 6.48 10.91 -0.90
N GLU A 44 6.27 11.92 -0.04
CA GLU A 44 6.23 11.73 1.41
C GLU A 44 5.03 10.86 1.81
N THR A 45 3.85 11.10 1.21
CA THR A 45 2.69 10.22 1.41
C THR A 45 2.99 8.80 0.92
N ALA A 46 3.63 8.63 -0.24
CA ALA A 46 3.99 7.31 -0.75
C ALA A 46 4.95 6.56 0.21
N LYS A 47 6.00 7.25 0.66
CA LYS A 47 6.98 6.70 1.61
C LYS A 47 6.33 6.31 2.93
N GLN A 48 5.42 7.15 3.46
CA GLN A 48 4.66 6.80 4.66
C GLN A 48 3.86 5.51 4.46
N LYS A 49 3.16 5.37 3.33
CA LYS A 49 2.37 4.17 3.02
C LYS A 49 3.23 2.92 2.88
N TYR A 50 4.42 3.05 2.30
CA TYR A 50 5.42 1.99 2.24
C TYR A 50 5.89 1.52 3.62
N GLU A 51 6.26 2.44 4.51
CA GLU A 51 6.68 2.07 5.87
C GLU A 51 5.53 1.46 6.69
N GLU A 52 4.30 1.98 6.54
CA GLU A 52 3.10 1.40 7.15
C GLU A 52 2.87 -0.05 6.66
N ALA A 53 3.03 -0.31 5.37
CA ALA A 53 2.86 -1.65 4.79
C ALA A 53 3.88 -2.64 5.37
N LYS A 54 5.15 -2.22 5.46
CA LYS A 54 6.23 -3.04 6.04
C LYS A 54 6.01 -3.32 7.52
N MET A 55 5.59 -2.32 8.27
CA MET A 55 5.27 -2.48 9.69
C MET A 55 4.16 -3.54 9.88
N MET A 56 3.10 -3.50 9.08
CA MET A 56 2.05 -4.51 9.16
C MET A 56 2.53 -5.90 8.75
N ALA A 57 3.31 -6.02 7.66
CA ALA A 57 3.88 -7.31 7.26
C ALA A 57 4.76 -7.92 8.36
N ARG A 58 5.53 -7.08 9.09
CA ARG A 58 6.29 -7.50 10.28
C ARG A 58 5.38 -7.98 11.41
N MET A 59 4.30 -7.25 11.71
CA MET A 59 3.33 -7.66 12.73
C MET A 59 2.68 -9.02 12.44
N PHE A 60 2.49 -9.34 11.15
CA PHE A 60 1.98 -10.66 10.74
C PHE A 60 3.05 -11.75 10.66
N GLY A 61 4.33 -11.44 10.92
CA GLY A 61 5.43 -12.39 10.79
C GLY A 61 5.67 -12.87 9.37
N ASN A 62 5.29 -12.08 8.36
CA ASN A 62 5.38 -12.47 6.96
C ASN A 62 6.63 -11.89 6.29
N GLU A 63 7.76 -12.58 6.46
CA GLU A 63 9.06 -12.14 5.94
C GLU A 63 9.10 -12.06 4.41
N GLN A 64 8.47 -13.02 3.73
CA GLN A 64 8.39 -13.02 2.26
C GLN A 64 7.68 -11.78 1.74
N LEU A 65 6.59 -11.36 2.40
CA LEU A 65 5.87 -10.15 2.04
C LEU A 65 6.72 -8.89 2.26
N ILE A 66 7.54 -8.82 3.32
CA ILE A 66 8.46 -7.69 3.52
C ILE A 66 9.43 -7.58 2.36
N VAL A 67 10.05 -8.70 1.95
CA VAL A 67 10.99 -8.73 0.82
C VAL A 67 10.29 -8.29 -0.47
N SER A 68 9.08 -8.79 -0.74
CA SER A 68 8.31 -8.36 -1.91
C SER A 68 7.98 -6.87 -1.89
N LEU A 69 7.58 -6.30 -0.74
CA LEU A 69 7.31 -4.87 -0.61
C LEU A 69 8.58 -4.02 -0.84
N ASP A 70 9.74 -4.50 -0.37
CA ASP A 70 11.03 -3.82 -0.58
C ASP A 70 11.46 -3.81 -2.05
N ASN A 71 11.26 -4.91 -2.75
CA ASN A 71 11.54 -5.00 -4.18
C ASN A 71 10.62 -4.06 -4.97
N GLU A 72 9.31 -4.11 -4.72
CA GLU A 72 8.33 -3.24 -5.39
C GLU A 72 8.60 -1.75 -5.15
N TRP A 73 8.95 -1.37 -3.91
CA TRP A 73 9.33 0.00 -3.61
C TRP A 73 10.60 0.43 -4.35
N SER A 74 11.62 -0.43 -4.39
CA SER A 74 12.86 -0.14 -5.10
C SER A 74 12.64 0.02 -6.60
N GLU A 75 11.84 -0.86 -7.21
CA GLU A 75 11.47 -0.79 -8.63
C GLU A 75 10.65 0.48 -8.94
N ASP A 76 9.71 0.85 -8.08
CA ASP A 76 8.93 2.07 -8.27
C ASP A 76 9.80 3.33 -8.15
N LEU A 77 10.76 3.36 -7.22
CA LEU A 77 11.72 4.47 -7.11
C LEU A 77 12.58 4.59 -8.36
N GLU A 78 13.16 3.48 -8.85
CA GLU A 78 13.98 3.50 -10.07
C GLU A 78 13.20 3.99 -11.30
N ARG A 79 11.89 3.68 -11.34
CA ARG A 79 11.04 4.02 -12.48
C ARG A 79 10.55 5.47 -12.46
N TYR A 80 10.38 6.07 -11.28
CA TYR A 80 9.59 7.30 -11.13
C TYR A 80 10.28 8.42 -10.34
N CYS A 81 11.44 8.18 -9.74
CA CYS A 81 12.23 9.17 -9.01
C CYS A 81 13.62 9.31 -9.64
#